data_AF-A0A2T0SPR2-F1
#
_entry.id   AF-A0A2T0SPR2-F1
#
_cell.length_a   1.000
_cell.length_b   1.000
_cell.length_c   1.000
_cell.angle_alpha   90.00
_cell.angle_beta   90.00
_cell.angle_gamma   90.00
#
_symmetry.space_group_name_H-M   'P 1'
#
loop_
_entity.id
_entity.type
_entity.pdbx_description
1 polymer ?
#
loop_
_entity_poly.entity_id
_entity_poly.type
_entity_poly.pdbx_seq_one_letter_code
_entity_poly.pdbx_strand_id
1 'polypeptide(L)'
;MTRSRPQGTTWSAGKVALWTCVAIVAFIGLVPAFWYWIAPAVSDLVAPVPVLAVIVGWLPVGGVLAALGFFMVIRGDLLPRTRVVFAWVLGVWGVLALTTIPLDVDSPPLDVEYYTGLRVGFLGALTGAVAVPLGVYLLWKPFHRRKEPPTEVWGCAFAVFAVVLLLLAAALSWLG
;
A
#
# COMPACT_ATOMS: atom_id res chain seq x y z
N MET A 1 41.21 2.96 26.15
CA MET A 1 40.46 3.53 24.99
C MET A 1 38.98 3.23 25.18
N THR A 2 38.23 4.15 25.76
CA THR A 2 36.79 4.06 25.98
C THR A 2 36.07 4.60 24.75
N ARG A 3 35.42 3.72 23.97
CA ARG A 3 34.56 4.12 22.84
C ARG A 3 33.31 4.80 23.40
N SER A 4 33.18 6.11 23.20
CA SER A 4 31.93 6.83 23.39
C SER A 4 30.87 6.25 22.43
N ARG A 5 29.76 5.75 22.99
CA ARG A 5 28.59 5.38 22.19
C ARG A 5 28.08 6.64 21.47
N PRO A 6 27.67 6.56 20.19
CA PRO A 6 27.03 7.69 19.53
C PRO A 6 25.74 8.00 20.28
N GLN A 7 25.61 9.24 20.76
CA GLN A 7 24.36 9.78 21.28
C GLN A 7 23.36 9.78 20.12
N GLY A 8 22.51 8.75 20.08
CA GLY A 8 21.33 8.75 19.22
C GLY A 8 20.51 9.98 19.58
N THR A 9 20.16 10.77 18.57
CA THR A 9 19.34 11.98 18.71
C THR A 9 18.04 11.61 19.43
N THR A 10 17.94 11.91 20.72
CA THR A 10 16.69 11.80 21.47
C THR A 10 15.83 12.98 21.04
N TRP A 11 14.83 12.71 20.20
CA TRP A 11 13.84 13.71 19.85
C TRP A 11 13.09 14.10 21.12
N SER A 12 13.11 15.38 21.49
CA SER A 12 12.34 15.85 22.65
C SER A 12 10.85 15.63 22.37
N ALA A 13 10.06 15.34 23.40
CA ALA A 13 8.62 15.11 23.27
C ALA A 13 7.91 16.23 22.50
N GLY A 14 8.36 17.49 22.67
CA GLY A 14 7.86 18.63 21.91
C GLY A 14 8.18 18.60 20.41
N LYS A 15 9.34 18.07 19.99
CA LYS A 15 9.65 17.88 18.56
C LYS A 15 8.79 16.78 17.97
N VAL A 16 8.61 15.66 18.68
CA VAL A 16 7.73 14.57 18.23
C VAL A 16 6.31 15.09 18.05
N ALA A 17 5.77 15.82 19.04
CA ALA A 17 4.44 16.42 18.94
C ALA A 17 4.31 17.40 17.75
N LEU A 18 5.30 18.29 17.54
CA LEU A 18 5.29 19.24 16.43
C LEU A 18 5.26 18.55 15.07
N TRP A 19 6.12 17.54 14.86
CA TRP A 19 6.17 16.81 13.59
C TRP A 19 4.92 15.97 13.36
N THR A 20 4.33 15.40 14.41
CA THR A 20 3.01 14.75 14.33
C THR A 20 1.93 15.75 13.91
N CYS A 21 1.89 16.95 14.49
CA CYS A 21 0.93 17.98 14.08
C CYS A 21 1.12 18.43 12.63
N VAL A 22 2.37 18.65 12.18
CA VAL A 22 2.68 18.98 10.78
C VAL A 22 2.23 17.88 9.84
N ALA A 23 2.48 16.61 10.19
CA ALA A 23 2.03 15.47 9.39
C ALA A 23 0.50 15.40 9.29
N ILE A 24 -0.22 15.63 10.40
CA ILE A 24 -1.69 15.66 10.42
C ILE A 24 -2.25 16.80 9.56
N VAL A 25 -1.70 18.01 9.68
CA VAL A 25 -2.17 19.17 8.90
C VAL A 25 -1.87 18.98 7.41
N ALA A 26 -0.65 18.52 7.08
CA ALA A 26 -0.28 18.20 5.70
C ALA A 26 -1.21 17.13 5.11
N PHE A 27 -1.54 16.10 5.91
CA PHE A 27 -2.46 15.04 5.53
C PHE A 27 -3.89 15.55 5.30
N ILE A 28 -4.45 16.34 6.21
CA ILE A 28 -5.78 16.95 6.06
C ILE A 28 -5.85 17.81 4.79
N GLY A 29 -4.76 18.48 4.40
CA GLY A 29 -4.71 19.27 3.16
C GLY A 29 -4.50 18.43 1.89
N LEU A 30 -3.74 17.33 1.96
CA LEU A 30 -3.42 16.50 0.79
C LEU A 30 -4.59 15.62 0.33
N VAL A 31 -5.42 15.16 1.27
CA VAL A 31 -6.59 14.32 0.97
C VAL A 31 -7.57 15.00 0.02
N PRO A 32 -8.08 16.22 0.29
CA PRO A 32 -8.96 16.91 -0.65
C PRO A 32 -8.22 17.27 -1.95
N ALA A 33 -6.95 17.67 -1.90
CA ALA A 33 -6.18 17.95 -3.12
C ALA A 33 -6.07 16.73 -4.05
N PHE A 34 -5.90 15.54 -3.48
CA PHE A 34 -5.91 14.30 -4.26
C PHE A 34 -7.25 14.07 -4.96
N TRP A 35 -8.36 14.20 -4.24
CA TRP A 35 -9.69 13.91 -4.78
C TRP A 35 -10.21 14.95 -5.75
N TYR A 36 -9.94 16.24 -5.51
CA TYR A 36 -10.46 17.32 -6.34
C TYR A 36 -9.58 17.63 -7.56
N TRP A 37 -8.28 17.31 -7.53
CA TRP A 37 -7.34 17.68 -8.60
C TRP A 37 -6.60 16.51 -9.21
N ILE A 38 -6.07 15.58 -8.41
CA ILE A 38 -5.20 14.52 -8.92
C ILE A 38 -6.03 13.38 -9.54
N ALA A 39 -7.01 12.84 -8.81
CA ALA A 39 -7.81 11.70 -9.28
C ALA A 39 -8.60 12.01 -10.56
N PRO A 40 -9.29 13.17 -10.70
CA PRO A 40 -10.01 13.51 -11.92
C PRO A 40 -9.08 13.68 -13.13
N ALA A 41 -7.98 14.42 -12.97
CA ALA A 41 -7.01 14.61 -14.05
C ALA A 41 -6.40 13.28 -14.51
N VAL A 42 -6.17 12.36 -13.57
CA VAL A 42 -5.68 11.01 -13.89
C VAL A 42 -6.76 10.18 -14.57
N SER A 43 -8.03 10.24 -14.13
CA SER A 43 -9.16 9.56 -14.78
C SER A 43 -9.33 10.02 -16.23
N ASP A 44 -9.38 11.32 -16.49
CA ASP A 44 -9.55 11.89 -17.84
C ASP A 44 -8.47 11.42 -18.82
N LEU A 45 -7.23 11.24 -18.34
CA LEU A 45 -6.11 10.75 -19.15
C LEU A 45 -6.25 9.28 -19.55
N VAL A 46 -6.94 8.47 -18.76
CA VAL A 46 -7.03 7.01 -18.92
C VAL A 46 -8.42 6.50 -19.28
N ALA A 47 -9.44 7.37 -19.22
CA ALA A 47 -10.83 7.13 -19.61
C ALA A 47 -11.02 6.43 -20.96
N PRO A 48 -10.21 6.67 -22.02
CA PRO A 48 -10.40 5.99 -23.31
C PRO A 48 -10.14 4.48 -23.25
N VAL A 49 -9.52 3.97 -22.18
CA VAL A 49 -9.14 2.57 -22.03
C VAL A 49 -9.61 2.06 -20.65
N PRO A 50 -10.79 1.40 -20.57
CA PRO A 50 -11.37 0.90 -19.32
C PRO A 50 -10.40 0.15 -18.40
N VAL A 51 -9.59 -0.73 -18.99
CA VAL A 51 -8.56 -1.50 -18.28
C VAL A 51 -7.51 -0.60 -17.62
N LEU A 52 -7.11 0.47 -18.31
CA LEU A 52 -6.11 1.40 -17.80
C LEU A 52 -6.68 2.21 -16.63
N ALA A 53 -7.94 2.64 -16.70
CA ALA A 53 -8.64 3.28 -15.59
C ALA A 53 -8.69 2.38 -14.35
N VAL A 54 -8.97 1.08 -14.51
CA VAL A 54 -8.96 0.10 -13.42
C VAL A 54 -7.56 -0.10 -12.83
N ILE A 55 -6.55 -0.28 -13.69
CA ILE A 55 -5.15 -0.44 -13.23
C ILE A 55 -4.74 0.78 -12.41
N VAL A 56 -5.04 1.98 -12.90
CA VAL A 56 -4.63 3.22 -12.24
C VAL A 56 -5.41 3.46 -10.94
N GLY A 57 -6.71 3.14 -10.89
CA GLY A 57 -7.47 3.15 -9.63
C GLY A 57 -6.96 2.12 -8.61
N TRP A 58 -6.39 1.00 -9.06
CA TRP A 58 -5.82 -0.03 -8.19
C TRP A 58 -4.45 0.34 -7.62
N LEU A 59 -3.62 1.08 -8.37
CA LEU A 59 -2.23 1.39 -8.03
C LEU A 59 -1.99 1.94 -6.62
N PRO A 60 -2.81 2.88 -6.08
CA PRO A 60 -2.59 3.41 -4.74
C PRO A 60 -2.55 2.29 -3.69
N VAL A 61 -3.49 1.35 -3.74
CA VAL A 61 -3.63 0.31 -2.71
C VAL A 61 -2.85 -0.96 -3.07
N GLY A 62 -3.01 -1.42 -4.30
CA GLY A 62 -2.35 -2.62 -4.79
C GLY A 62 -0.85 -2.48 -4.98
N GLY A 63 -0.40 -1.28 -5.38
CA GLY A 63 1.02 -0.96 -5.48
C GLY A 63 1.72 -1.03 -4.12
N VAL A 64 1.08 -0.58 -3.04
CA VAL A 64 1.61 -0.72 -1.67
C VAL A 64 1.79 -2.18 -1.29
N LEU A 65 0.81 -3.05 -1.60
CA LEU A 65 0.90 -4.48 -1.31
C LEU A 65 2.03 -5.16 -2.11
N ALA A 66 2.13 -4.86 -3.40
CA ALA A 66 3.19 -5.38 -4.26
C ALA A 66 4.57 -4.91 -3.79
N ALA A 67 4.71 -3.63 -3.45
CA ALA A 67 5.96 -3.06 -2.97
C ALA A 67 6.33 -3.55 -1.56
N LEU A 68 5.35 -3.80 -0.68
CA LEU A 68 5.55 -4.46 0.60
C LEU A 68 6.04 -5.91 0.41
N GLY A 69 5.41 -6.64 -0.52
CA GLY A 69 5.82 -8.00 -0.87
C GLY A 69 7.26 -8.05 -1.37
N PHE A 70 7.60 -7.19 -2.34
CA PHE A 70 8.96 -7.06 -2.85
C PHE A 70 9.96 -6.68 -1.74
N PHE A 71 9.62 -5.69 -0.91
CA PHE A 71 10.44 -5.29 0.22
C PHE A 71 10.71 -6.45 1.17
N MET A 72 9.72 -7.27 1.49
CA MET A 72 9.89 -8.45 2.36
C MET A 72 10.85 -9.49 1.75
N VAL A 73 10.81 -9.68 0.43
CA VAL A 73 11.72 -10.59 -0.29
C VAL A 73 13.16 -10.10 -0.22
N ILE A 74 13.41 -8.82 -0.51
CA ILE A 74 14.78 -8.28 -0.58
C ILE A 74 15.31 -7.75 0.76
N ARG A 75 14.48 -7.76 1.82
CA ARG A 75 14.79 -7.13 3.12
C ARG A 75 16.12 -7.63 3.69
N GLY A 76 16.43 -8.91 3.51
CA GLY A 76 17.67 -9.55 3.96
C GLY A 76 18.93 -8.94 3.37
N ASP A 77 18.85 -8.45 2.12
CA ASP A 77 19.98 -7.95 1.33
C ASP A 77 20.17 -6.44 1.46
N LEU A 78 19.18 -5.71 1.97
CA LEU A 78 19.25 -4.27 2.14
C LEU A 78 20.12 -3.88 3.35
N LEU A 79 20.88 -2.78 3.24
CA LEU A 79 21.55 -2.16 4.39
C LEU A 79 20.53 -1.70 5.45
N PRO A 80 20.87 -1.73 6.76
CA PRO A 80 19.93 -1.36 7.83
C PRO A 80 19.29 0.02 7.65
N ARG A 81 20.06 1.02 7.18
CA ARG A 81 19.55 2.37 6.91
C ARG A 81 18.54 2.37 5.75
N THR A 82 18.83 1.64 4.67
CA THR A 82 17.95 1.51 3.51
C THR A 82 16.63 0.83 3.87
N ARG A 83 16.67 -0.18 4.76
CA ARG A 83 15.45 -0.84 5.27
C ARG A 83 14.50 0.14 5.96
N VAL A 84 15.04 1.02 6.80
CA VAL A 84 14.24 2.02 7.52
C VAL A 84 13.62 3.01 6.54
N VAL A 85 14.40 3.48 5.56
CA VAL A 85 13.89 4.40 4.52
C VAL A 85 12.78 3.74 3.70
N PHE A 86 12.97 2.51 3.22
CA PHE A 86 11.94 1.78 2.47
C PHE A 86 10.68 1.52 3.31
N ALA A 87 10.84 1.16 4.59
CA ALA A 87 9.70 1.00 5.50
C ALA A 87 8.92 2.30 5.67
N TRP A 88 9.61 3.45 5.75
CA TRP A 88 8.97 4.76 5.79
C TRP A 88 8.25 5.10 4.49
N VAL A 89 8.86 4.84 3.33
CA VAL A 89 8.23 5.07 2.02
C VAL A 89 6.96 4.23 1.88
N LEU A 90 7.03 2.94 2.24
CA LEU A 90 5.86 2.04 2.23
C LEU A 90 4.79 2.49 3.24
N GLY A 91 5.19 2.98 4.41
CA GLY A 91 4.27 3.52 5.41
C GLY A 91 3.55 4.76 4.90
N VAL A 92 4.27 5.72 4.32
CA VAL A 92 3.69 6.94 3.73
C VAL A 92 2.76 6.58 2.56
N TRP A 93 3.20 5.69 1.66
CA TRP A 93 2.36 5.24 0.55
C TRP A 93 1.12 4.49 1.04
N GLY A 94 1.24 3.62 2.04
CA GLY A 94 0.11 2.93 2.67
C GLY A 94 -0.90 3.89 3.32
N VAL A 95 -0.42 4.92 4.01
CA VAL A 95 -1.28 5.97 4.58
C VAL A 95 -2.02 6.71 3.47
N LEU A 96 -1.32 7.12 2.41
CA LEU A 96 -1.94 7.76 1.25
C LEU A 96 -2.99 6.83 0.61
N ALA A 97 -2.67 5.56 0.43
CA ALA A 97 -3.56 4.54 -0.13
C ALA A 97 -4.85 4.36 0.70
N LEU A 98 -4.76 4.37 2.03
CA LEU A 98 -5.93 4.26 2.91
C LEU A 98 -6.82 5.51 2.88
N THR A 99 -6.27 6.66 2.52
CA THR A 99 -7.02 7.93 2.48
C THR A 99 -7.47 8.36 1.10
N THR A 100 -7.02 7.64 0.09
CA THR A 100 -7.51 7.71 -1.27
C THR A 100 -8.71 6.79 -1.47
N ILE A 101 -9.48 6.53 -0.40
CA ILE A 101 -10.80 5.90 -0.47
C ILE A 101 -11.86 7.00 -0.32
N PRO A 102 -12.77 7.14 -1.29
CA PRO A 102 -13.79 8.16 -1.24
C PRO A 102 -14.82 7.70 -0.21
N LEU A 103 -14.97 8.48 0.86
CA LEU A 103 -15.93 8.18 1.95
C LEU A 103 -17.36 8.62 1.61
N ASP A 104 -17.54 9.47 0.59
CA ASP A 104 -18.84 10.06 0.24
C ASP A 104 -19.27 9.83 -1.22
N VAL A 105 -20.59 9.76 -1.39
CA VAL A 105 -21.30 9.61 -2.68
C VAL A 105 -21.26 10.91 -3.52
N ASP A 106 -20.92 12.05 -2.92
CA ASP A 106 -20.77 13.37 -3.58
C ASP A 106 -19.34 13.61 -4.14
N SER A 107 -18.59 12.53 -4.35
CA SER A 107 -17.27 12.59 -4.96
C SER A 107 -17.36 13.08 -6.41
N PRO A 108 -16.30 13.76 -6.95
CA PRO A 108 -16.30 14.22 -8.33
C PRO A 108 -16.59 13.09 -9.33
N PRO A 109 -17.10 13.41 -10.54
CA PRO A 109 -17.48 12.41 -11.53
C PRO A 109 -16.25 11.72 -12.11
N LEU A 110 -15.72 10.72 -11.40
CA LEU A 110 -14.70 9.82 -11.94
C LEU A 110 -15.38 8.67 -12.69
N ASP A 111 -14.67 8.11 -13.66
CA ASP A 111 -15.16 6.97 -14.42
C ASP A 111 -15.44 5.76 -13.52
N VAL A 112 -16.47 4.98 -13.88
CA VAL A 112 -16.94 3.81 -13.11
C VAL A 112 -15.81 2.78 -12.96
N GLU A 113 -14.98 2.65 -13.98
CA GLU A 113 -13.82 1.78 -14.06
C GLU A 113 -12.72 2.20 -13.08
N TYR A 114 -12.48 3.51 -12.93
CA TYR A 114 -11.52 4.05 -11.97
C TYR A 114 -11.96 3.75 -10.53
N TYR A 115 -13.25 3.96 -10.23
CA TYR A 115 -13.86 3.56 -8.95
C TYR A 115 -13.80 2.06 -8.69
N THR A 116 -13.98 1.26 -9.74
CA THR A 116 -13.88 -0.20 -9.67
C THR A 116 -12.46 -0.62 -9.29
N GLY A 117 -11.44 -0.02 -9.90
CA GLY A 117 -10.03 -0.22 -9.53
C GLY A 117 -9.74 0.10 -8.07
N LEU A 118 -10.22 1.26 -7.58
CA LEU A 118 -10.06 1.67 -6.18
C LEU A 118 -10.74 0.71 -5.20
N ARG A 119 -12.00 0.35 -5.47
CA ARG A 119 -12.78 -0.57 -4.61
C ARG A 119 -12.14 -1.95 -4.55
N VAL A 120 -11.72 -2.50 -5.69
CA VAL A 120 -11.06 -3.82 -5.72
C VAL A 120 -9.68 -3.75 -5.05
N GLY A 121 -8.93 -2.66 -5.24
CA GLY A 121 -7.68 -2.42 -4.52
C GLY A 121 -7.89 -2.44 -3.00
N PHE A 122 -8.90 -1.73 -2.50
CA PHE A 122 -9.20 -1.65 -1.08
C PHE A 122 -9.73 -2.95 -0.47
N LEU A 123 -10.76 -3.55 -1.08
CA LEU A 123 -11.25 -4.87 -0.68
C LEU A 123 -10.12 -5.89 -0.73
N GLY A 124 -9.25 -5.77 -1.73
CA GLY A 124 -8.02 -6.51 -1.86
C GLY A 124 -7.09 -6.33 -0.66
N ALA A 125 -6.76 -5.11 -0.24
CA ALA A 125 -5.94 -4.88 0.95
C ALA A 125 -6.56 -5.43 2.23
N LEU A 126 -7.86 -5.22 2.45
CA LEU A 126 -8.56 -5.74 3.63
C LEU A 126 -8.56 -7.27 3.66
N THR A 127 -8.94 -7.90 2.56
CA THR A 127 -8.94 -9.35 2.45
C THR A 127 -7.51 -9.90 2.51
N GLY A 128 -6.55 -9.24 1.87
CA GLY A 128 -5.13 -9.61 1.88
C GLY A 128 -4.50 -9.58 3.26
N ALA A 129 -4.85 -8.59 4.09
CA ALA A 129 -4.36 -8.48 5.47
C ALA A 129 -4.74 -9.69 6.35
N VAL A 130 -5.77 -10.46 5.98
CA VAL A 130 -6.21 -11.66 6.72
C VAL A 130 -5.95 -12.94 5.92
N ALA A 131 -6.34 -12.96 4.64
CA ALA A 131 -6.27 -14.12 3.76
C ALA A 131 -4.82 -14.51 3.42
N VAL A 132 -3.90 -13.55 3.27
CA VAL A 132 -2.48 -13.86 3.01
C VAL A 132 -1.82 -14.47 4.25
N PRO A 133 -1.89 -13.86 5.47
CA PRO A 133 -1.51 -14.50 6.74
C PRO A 133 -2.06 -15.90 6.93
N LEU A 134 -3.38 -16.05 6.76
CA LEU A 134 -4.07 -17.31 6.98
C LEU A 134 -3.68 -18.35 5.93
N GLY A 135 -3.66 -17.97 4.65
CA GLY A 135 -3.32 -18.85 3.54
C GLY A 135 -1.89 -19.37 3.63
N VAL A 136 -0.92 -18.49 3.88
CA VAL A 136 0.47 -18.90 4.10
C VAL A 136 0.57 -19.79 5.33
N TYR A 137 -0.10 -19.48 6.44
CA TYR A 137 -0.07 -20.35 7.63
C TYR A 137 -0.63 -21.75 7.36
N LEU A 138 -1.80 -21.84 6.72
CA LEU A 138 -2.47 -23.10 6.41
C LEU A 138 -1.70 -23.94 5.39
N LEU A 139 -1.10 -23.30 4.39
CA LEU A 139 -0.31 -23.99 3.36
C LEU A 139 1.10 -24.33 3.85
N TRP A 140 1.66 -23.57 4.80
CA TRP A 140 3.01 -23.82 5.30
C TRP A 140 3.06 -24.93 6.36
N LYS A 141 2.16 -24.85 7.35
CA LYS A 141 2.13 -25.72 8.53
C LYS A 141 2.15 -27.23 8.25
N PRO A 142 1.41 -27.79 7.29
CA PRO A 142 1.41 -29.23 7.06
C PRO A 142 2.70 -29.77 6.44
N PHE A 143 3.48 -28.94 5.74
CA PHE A 143 4.65 -29.38 4.98
C PHE A 143 6.00 -29.01 5.63
N HIS A 144 6.00 -28.18 6.68
CA HIS A 144 7.23 -27.65 7.27
C HIS A 144 7.31 -27.81 8.78
N ARG A 145 8.47 -28.25 9.27
CA ARG A 145 8.77 -28.37 10.72
C ARG A 145 9.06 -27.02 11.40
N ARG A 146 9.30 -25.96 10.62
CA ARG A 146 9.53 -24.61 11.16
C ARG A 146 8.19 -23.99 11.57
N LYS A 147 8.14 -23.46 12.80
CA LYS A 147 6.94 -22.79 13.35
C LYS A 147 6.51 -21.56 12.55
N GLU A 148 7.45 -20.90 11.88
CA GLU A 148 7.19 -19.69 11.11
C GLU A 148 7.79 -19.78 9.69
N PRO A 149 7.06 -19.31 8.66
CA PRO A 149 7.58 -19.20 7.31
C PRO A 149 8.69 -18.14 7.23
N PRO A 150 9.71 -18.34 6.36
CA PRO A 150 10.67 -17.31 6.01
C PRO A 150 9.98 -16.04 5.48
N THR A 151 10.60 -14.87 5.69
CA THR A 151 10.10 -13.57 5.26
C THR A 151 9.89 -13.47 3.74
N GLU A 152 10.65 -14.22 2.97
CA GLU A 152 10.57 -14.28 1.51
C GLU A 152 9.26 -14.93 1.06
N VAL A 153 8.78 -15.94 1.79
CA VAL A 153 7.51 -16.62 1.51
C VAL A 153 6.34 -15.68 1.73
N TRP A 154 6.38 -14.90 2.80
CA TRP A 154 5.42 -13.83 3.06
C TRP A 154 5.42 -12.79 1.95
N GLY A 155 6.61 -12.34 1.54
CA GLY A 155 6.76 -11.36 0.47
C GLY A 155 6.20 -11.84 -0.87
N CYS A 156 6.52 -13.07 -1.27
CA CYS A 156 5.97 -13.69 -2.47
C CYS A 156 4.44 -13.83 -2.40
N ALA A 157 3.89 -14.22 -1.25
CA ALA A 157 2.45 -14.38 -1.10
C ALA A 157 1.70 -13.04 -1.25
N PHE A 158 2.22 -11.95 -0.68
CA PHE A 158 1.65 -10.61 -0.88
C PHE A 158 1.77 -10.13 -2.33
N ALA A 159 2.90 -10.37 -2.98
CA ALA A 159 3.10 -9.99 -4.39
C ALA A 159 2.15 -10.75 -5.34
N VAL A 160 2.04 -12.07 -5.19
CA VAL A 160 1.12 -12.91 -5.97
C VAL A 160 -0.31 -12.50 -5.73
N PHE A 161 -0.69 -12.27 -4.48
CA PHE A 161 -2.04 -11.85 -4.12
C PHE A 161 -2.41 -10.49 -4.76
N ALA A 162 -1.48 -9.53 -4.75
CA ALA A 162 -1.67 -8.24 -5.43
C ALA A 162 -1.91 -8.43 -6.94
N VAL A 163 -1.11 -9.27 -7.62
CA VAL A 163 -1.28 -9.57 -9.05
C VAL A 163 -2.63 -10.25 -9.33
N VAL A 164 -3.04 -11.23 -8.52
CA VAL A 164 -4.33 -11.92 -8.68
C VAL A 164 -5.49 -10.93 -8.55
N LEU A 165 -5.44 -10.01 -7.59
CA LEU A 165 -6.46 -8.97 -7.44
C LEU A 165 -6.51 -8.02 -8.62
N LEU A 166 -5.35 -7.63 -9.16
CA LEU A 166 -5.29 -6.77 -10.35
C LEU A 166 -5.92 -7.47 -11.56
N LEU A 167 -5.61 -8.75 -11.77
CA LEU A 167 -6.21 -9.55 -12.85
C LEU A 167 -7.72 -9.73 -12.66
N LEU A 168 -8.17 -9.94 -11.42
CA LEU A 168 -9.59 -10.02 -11.10
C LEU A 168 -10.30 -8.68 -11.35
N ALA A 169 -9.69 -7.55 -10.94
CA ALA A 169 -10.22 -6.21 -11.19
C ALA A 169 -10.37 -5.95 -12.69
N ALA A 170 -9.33 -6.26 -13.47
CA ALA A 170 -9.36 -6.14 -14.91
C ALA A 170 -10.42 -7.06 -15.54
N ALA A 171 -10.53 -8.32 -15.12
CA ALA A 171 -11.54 -9.23 -15.65
C ALA A 171 -12.98 -8.74 -15.38
N LEU A 172 -13.24 -8.17 -14.19
CA LEU A 172 -14.54 -7.61 -13.83
C LEU A 172 -14.90 -6.37 -14.66
N SER A 173 -13.92 -5.54 -15.03
CA SER A 173 -14.15 -4.36 -15.86
C SER A 173 -14.44 -4.66 -17.32
N TRP A 174 -14.16 -5.89 -17.79
CA TRP A 174 -14.51 -6.34 -19.15
C TRP A 174 -15.93 -6.93 -19.24
N LEU A 175 -16.55 -7.25 -18.10
CA LEU A 175 -17.85 -7.92 -18.02
C LEU A 175 -19.02 -6.95 -17.71
N GLY A 176 -18.72 -5.71 -17.34
CA GLY A 176 -19.68 -4.61 -17.17
C GLY A 176 -19.66 -3.68 -18.35
#